data_AF-F2NT85-F1
#
_entry.id   AF-F2NT85-F1
#
_cell.length_a   1.000
_cell.length_b   1.000
_cell.length_c   1.000
_cell.angle_alpha   90.00
_cell.angle_beta   90.00
_cell.angle_gamma   90.00
#
_symmetry.space_group_name_H-M   'P 1'
#
loop_
_entity.id
_entity.type
_entity.pdbx_description
1 polymer ?
#
loop_
_entity_poly.entity_id
_entity_poly.type
_entity_poly.pdbx_seq_one_letter_code
_entity_poly.pdbx_strand_id
1 'polypeptide(L)'
;MELKQYSLSKNDDFEKQLLNYMSHTDLRLSIGILVCEKLYLYFYNHSDNKNDCLEIPFEKDNELGIKLMELFSKNNFDVENTRDFIQSEIKNKNDVVKVKKEISEELVKNLLTEHFIKTYDKDVVESALKGFSFICSERKNMNTGASAVVQNPSVPFTSSGKNKAQFTVNGVPTGGKCPTVRYVIESYVKNNPGITFEQLQEAFPDEAARPGFGKVVRRLEDVKDNEWGGHRFNKHPIILSDGQQVAVSTQWEPQNIKNFIRAATVLGFDISSDL
;
A
#
# COMPACT_ATOMS: atom_id res chain seq x y z
N MET A 1 -15.59 -24.40 -15.47
CA MET A 1 -15.71 -23.43 -14.37
C MET A 1 -15.50 -24.19 -13.07
N GLU A 2 -14.72 -23.63 -12.15
CA GLU A 2 -14.44 -24.19 -10.83
C GLU A 2 -15.00 -23.24 -9.77
N LEU A 3 -15.83 -23.75 -8.86
CA LEU A 3 -16.50 -22.97 -7.83
C LEU A 3 -15.98 -23.36 -6.45
N LYS A 4 -15.50 -22.38 -5.68
CA LYS A 4 -15.05 -22.53 -4.31
C LYS A 4 -15.86 -21.63 -3.38
N GLN A 5 -15.75 -21.89 -2.08
CA GLN A 5 -16.40 -21.05 -1.07
C GLN A 5 -15.86 -19.63 -1.14
N TYR A 6 -16.76 -18.64 -1.12
CA TYR A 6 -16.43 -17.22 -1.33
C TYR A 6 -15.47 -16.64 -0.28
N SER A 7 -15.35 -17.27 0.89
CA SER A 7 -14.46 -16.82 1.97
C SER A 7 -13.02 -17.33 1.82
N LEU A 8 -12.72 -18.13 0.79
CA LEU A 8 -11.41 -18.72 0.57
C LEU A 8 -10.63 -17.90 -0.45
N SER A 9 -9.39 -17.55 -0.12
CA SER A 9 -8.48 -16.92 -1.07
C SER A 9 -7.98 -17.92 -2.11
N LYS A 10 -7.62 -17.42 -3.30
CA LYS A 10 -7.00 -18.25 -4.35
C LYS A 10 -5.74 -18.92 -3.79
N ASN A 11 -5.59 -20.21 -4.04
CA ASN A 11 -4.37 -20.97 -3.76
C ASN A 11 -3.99 -21.83 -4.96
N ASP A 12 -2.76 -22.35 -4.91
CA ASP A 12 -2.18 -23.15 -5.99
C ASP A 12 -2.96 -24.44 -6.27
N ASP A 13 -3.63 -25.01 -5.26
CA ASP A 13 -4.37 -26.26 -5.43
C ASP A 13 -5.68 -26.05 -6.21
N PHE A 14 -6.38 -24.94 -5.97
CA PHE A 14 -7.57 -24.57 -6.73
C PHE A 14 -7.23 -24.27 -8.19
N GLU A 15 -6.11 -23.58 -8.40
CA GLU A 15 -5.59 -23.26 -9.72
C GLU A 15 -5.16 -24.53 -10.47
N LYS A 16 -4.39 -25.43 -9.82
CA LYS A 16 -4.05 -26.74 -10.40
C LYS A 16 -5.29 -27.54 -10.77
N GLN A 17 -6.32 -27.54 -9.92
CA GLN A 17 -7.56 -28.26 -10.23
C GLN A 17 -8.22 -27.72 -11.49
N LEU A 18 -8.36 -26.40 -11.64
CA LEU A 18 -8.91 -25.79 -12.84
C LEU A 18 -8.03 -26.09 -14.07
N LEU A 19 -6.71 -25.88 -13.96
CA LEU A 19 -5.78 -26.07 -15.07
C LEU A 19 -5.71 -27.53 -15.54
N ASN A 20 -5.86 -28.50 -14.64
CA ASN A 20 -5.97 -29.92 -15.01
C ASN A 20 -7.23 -30.21 -15.84
N TYR A 21 -8.36 -29.56 -15.53
CA TYR A 21 -9.55 -29.67 -16.38
C TYR A 21 -9.35 -29.00 -17.74
N MET A 22 -8.63 -27.88 -17.78
CA MET A 22 -8.40 -27.12 -19.02
C MET A 22 -7.42 -27.81 -19.96
N SER A 23 -6.35 -28.40 -19.42
CA SER A 23 -5.30 -29.09 -20.18
C SER A 23 -5.67 -30.52 -20.59
N HIS A 24 -6.79 -31.05 -20.09
CA HIS A 24 -7.23 -32.39 -20.45
C HIS A 24 -7.44 -32.50 -21.98
N THR A 25 -6.75 -33.46 -22.59
CA THR A 25 -6.54 -33.59 -24.04
C THR A 25 -7.83 -33.66 -24.85
N ASP A 26 -8.91 -34.12 -24.23
CA ASP A 26 -10.21 -34.38 -24.86
C ASP A 26 -11.12 -33.15 -24.97
N LEU A 27 -10.89 -32.11 -24.14
CA LEU A 27 -11.75 -30.92 -24.10
C LEU A 27 -11.07 -29.66 -24.65
N ARG A 28 -9.73 -29.59 -24.60
CA ARG A 28 -8.90 -28.45 -25.05
C ARG A 28 -9.54 -27.10 -24.74
N LEU A 29 -9.93 -26.89 -23.49
CA LEU A 29 -10.59 -25.66 -23.09
C LEU A 29 -9.55 -24.53 -23.06
N SER A 30 -9.76 -23.50 -23.87
CA SER A 30 -8.90 -22.31 -23.86
C SER A 30 -9.31 -21.32 -22.78
N ILE A 31 -10.53 -21.41 -22.25
CA ILE A 31 -11.09 -20.44 -21.28
C ILE A 31 -11.56 -21.15 -20.02
N GLY A 32 -11.15 -20.62 -18.87
CA GLY A 32 -11.49 -21.13 -17.55
C GLY A 32 -11.93 -20.02 -16.62
N ILE A 33 -12.82 -20.34 -15.69
CA ILE A 33 -13.26 -19.40 -14.65
C ILE A 33 -13.13 -20.12 -13.31
N LEU A 34 -12.39 -19.51 -12.39
CA LEU A 34 -12.32 -19.90 -10.97
C LEU A 34 -13.04 -18.83 -10.15
N VAL A 35 -13.93 -19.26 -9.27
CA VAL A 35 -14.71 -18.38 -8.38
C VAL A 35 -14.37 -18.71 -6.94
N CYS A 36 -13.81 -17.75 -6.19
CA CYS A 36 -13.59 -17.85 -4.75
C CYS A 36 -13.85 -16.49 -4.06
N GLU A 37 -12.86 -15.87 -3.40
CA GLU A 37 -12.98 -14.48 -2.88
C GLU A 37 -13.15 -13.42 -3.99
N LYS A 38 -12.73 -13.77 -5.21
CA LYS A 38 -12.86 -12.98 -6.44
C LYS A 38 -13.19 -13.93 -7.60
N LEU A 39 -13.45 -13.35 -8.77
CA LEU A 39 -13.51 -14.10 -10.02
C LEU A 39 -12.15 -14.05 -10.70
N TYR A 40 -11.67 -15.20 -11.15
CA TYR A 40 -10.40 -15.35 -11.86
C TYR A 40 -10.69 -15.93 -13.23
N LEU A 41 -10.43 -15.13 -14.27
CA LEU A 41 -10.65 -15.51 -15.66
C LEU A 41 -9.31 -15.94 -16.26
N TYR A 42 -9.27 -17.18 -16.74
CA TYR A 42 -8.09 -17.83 -17.30
C TYR A 42 -8.20 -17.97 -18.81
N PHE A 43 -7.11 -17.66 -19.51
CA PHE A 43 -6.87 -18.11 -20.87
C PHE A 43 -5.69 -19.09 -20.86
N TYR A 44 -5.88 -20.30 -21.39
CA TYR A 44 -4.85 -21.33 -21.47
C TYR A 44 -4.40 -21.51 -22.92
N ASN A 45 -3.12 -21.27 -23.15
CA ASN A 45 -2.50 -21.47 -24.45
C ASN A 45 -1.90 -22.88 -24.53
N HIS A 46 -2.57 -23.75 -25.29
CA HIS A 46 -2.14 -25.13 -25.51
C HIS A 46 -0.84 -25.26 -26.34
N SER A 47 -0.39 -24.20 -27.01
CA SER A 47 0.84 -24.24 -27.82
C SER A 47 2.12 -24.11 -26.99
N ASP A 48 2.08 -23.36 -25.89
CA ASP A 48 3.25 -23.11 -25.03
C ASP A 48 3.03 -23.49 -23.55
N ASN A 49 1.88 -24.10 -23.23
CA ASN A 49 1.46 -24.49 -21.89
C ASN A 49 1.48 -23.34 -20.88
N LYS A 50 1.29 -22.11 -21.34
CA LYS A 50 1.16 -20.93 -20.48
C LYS A 50 -0.30 -20.58 -20.27
N ASN A 51 -0.55 -19.88 -19.17
CA ASN A 51 -1.86 -19.32 -18.88
C ASN A 51 -1.74 -17.86 -18.48
N ASP A 52 -2.72 -17.09 -18.95
CA ASP A 52 -2.97 -15.72 -18.56
C ASP A 52 -4.14 -15.71 -17.56
N CYS A 53 -4.04 -14.91 -16.51
CA CYS A 53 -5.06 -14.82 -15.47
C CYS A 53 -5.43 -13.37 -15.16
N LEU A 54 -6.70 -13.05 -15.33
CA LEU A 54 -7.30 -11.77 -14.97
C LEU A 54 -8.13 -11.90 -13.69
N GLU A 55 -7.82 -11.09 -12.68
CA GLU A 55 -8.58 -11.02 -11.43
C GLU A 55 -9.67 -9.96 -11.50
N ILE A 56 -10.89 -10.33 -11.11
CA ILE A 56 -12.07 -9.46 -11.11
C ILE A 56 -12.68 -9.49 -9.69
N PRO A 57 -12.50 -8.41 -8.90
CA PRO A 57 -13.10 -8.28 -7.58
C PRO A 57 -14.64 -8.26 -7.61
N PHE A 58 -15.27 -8.77 -6.55
CA PHE A 58 -16.73 -8.65 -6.36
C PHE A 58 -17.11 -7.28 -5.82
N GLU A 59 -16.94 -6.28 -6.68
CA GLU A 59 -17.36 -4.90 -6.41
C GLU A 59 -18.61 -4.58 -7.22
N LYS A 60 -19.49 -3.77 -6.64
CA LYS A 60 -20.69 -3.31 -7.34
C LYS A 60 -20.27 -2.48 -8.55
N ASP A 61 -20.89 -2.74 -9.70
CA ASP A 61 -20.66 -2.02 -10.96
C ASP A 61 -19.19 -2.04 -11.43
N ASN A 62 -18.45 -3.11 -11.11
CA ASN A 62 -17.07 -3.30 -11.57
C ASN A 62 -16.99 -3.39 -13.10
N GLU A 63 -16.17 -2.54 -13.73
CA GLU A 63 -16.05 -2.45 -15.19
C GLU A 63 -15.61 -3.77 -15.84
N LEU A 64 -14.65 -4.48 -15.24
CA LEU A 64 -14.20 -5.79 -15.73
C LEU A 64 -15.31 -6.83 -15.60
N GLY A 65 -16.09 -6.78 -14.51
CA GLY A 65 -17.26 -7.64 -14.30
C GLY A 65 -18.36 -7.40 -15.34
N ILE A 66 -18.67 -6.14 -15.65
CA ILE A 66 -19.62 -5.78 -16.70
C ILE A 66 -19.13 -6.27 -18.06
N LYS A 67 -17.84 -6.06 -18.38
CA LYS A 67 -17.26 -6.51 -19.65
C LYS A 67 -17.25 -8.03 -19.78
N LEU A 68 -16.97 -8.74 -18.68
CA LEU A 68 -17.09 -10.19 -18.61
C LEU A 68 -18.51 -10.64 -18.97
N MET A 69 -19.54 -10.02 -18.39
CA MET A 69 -20.94 -10.38 -18.69
C MET A 69 -21.32 -10.11 -20.15
N GLU A 70 -20.80 -9.04 -20.74
CA GLU A 70 -20.97 -8.74 -22.17
C GLU A 70 -20.34 -9.81 -23.06
N LEU A 71 -19.09 -10.20 -22.77
CA LEU A 71 -18.32 -11.19 -23.53
C LEU A 71 -18.90 -12.60 -23.39
N PHE A 72 -19.38 -13.00 -22.23
CA PHE A 72 -19.92 -14.35 -21.99
C PHE A 72 -21.43 -14.46 -22.29
N SER A 73 -22.03 -13.42 -22.87
CA SER A 73 -23.42 -13.50 -23.32
C SER A 73 -23.55 -14.47 -24.50
N LYS A 74 -24.66 -15.21 -24.54
CA LYS A 74 -24.89 -16.30 -25.50
C LYS A 74 -24.64 -15.92 -26.97
N ASN A 75 -24.93 -14.68 -27.33
CA ASN A 75 -24.85 -14.20 -28.71
C ASN A 75 -23.52 -13.49 -29.04
N ASN A 76 -22.69 -13.23 -28.03
CA ASN A 76 -21.47 -12.42 -28.18
C ASN A 76 -20.19 -13.20 -27.82
N PHE A 77 -20.34 -14.41 -27.29
CA PHE A 77 -19.19 -15.21 -26.86
C PHE A 77 -18.32 -15.63 -28.05
N ASP A 78 -17.07 -15.19 -27.98
CA ASP A 78 -16.01 -15.55 -28.91
C ASP A 78 -14.69 -15.72 -28.14
N VAL A 79 -13.96 -16.79 -28.48
CA VAL A 79 -12.77 -17.22 -27.75
C VAL A 79 -11.60 -16.26 -27.97
N GLU A 80 -11.41 -15.78 -29.20
CA GLU A 80 -10.31 -14.87 -29.52
C GLU A 80 -10.58 -13.47 -28.95
N ASN A 81 -11.81 -12.97 -29.03
CA ASN A 81 -12.19 -11.71 -28.38
C ASN A 81 -12.00 -11.76 -26.87
N THR A 82 -12.34 -12.89 -26.24
CA THR A 82 -12.14 -13.08 -24.79
C THR A 82 -10.66 -13.15 -24.44
N ARG A 83 -9.84 -13.81 -25.27
CA ARG A 83 -8.39 -13.84 -25.14
C ARG A 83 -7.80 -12.43 -25.25
N ASP A 84 -8.14 -11.71 -26.31
CA ASP A 84 -7.62 -10.37 -26.58
C ASP A 84 -7.93 -9.43 -25.42
N PHE A 85 -9.14 -9.52 -24.87
CA PHE A 85 -9.53 -8.80 -23.66
C PHE A 85 -8.65 -9.15 -22.45
N ILE A 86 -8.48 -10.44 -22.13
CA ILE A 86 -7.64 -10.87 -21.00
C ILE A 86 -6.20 -10.35 -21.17
N GLN A 87 -5.64 -10.51 -22.37
CA GLN A 87 -4.28 -10.12 -22.68
C GLN A 87 -4.11 -8.60 -22.66
N SER A 88 -5.07 -7.83 -23.18
CA SER A 88 -5.02 -6.37 -23.13
C SER A 88 -5.06 -5.85 -21.70
N GLU A 89 -5.91 -6.42 -20.84
CA GLU A 89 -6.01 -6.00 -19.44
C GLU A 89 -4.75 -6.33 -18.63
N ILE A 90 -4.19 -7.53 -18.83
CA ILE A 90 -2.92 -7.92 -18.19
C ILE A 90 -1.78 -7.03 -18.68
N LYS A 91 -1.72 -6.77 -20.00
CA LYS A 91 -0.72 -5.87 -20.59
C LYS A 91 -0.85 -4.46 -20.03
N ASN A 92 -2.06 -3.91 -19.99
CA ASN A 92 -2.32 -2.57 -19.45
C ASN A 92 -1.88 -2.48 -17.98
N LYS A 93 -2.27 -3.46 -17.14
CA LYS A 93 -1.84 -3.53 -15.74
C LYS A 93 -0.31 -3.56 -15.60
N ASN A 94 0.36 -4.36 -16.42
CA ASN A 94 1.82 -4.45 -16.43
C ASN A 94 2.49 -3.16 -16.92
N ASP A 95 1.94 -2.52 -17.96
CA ASP A 95 2.45 -1.27 -18.50
C ASP A 95 2.30 -0.14 -17.47
N VAL A 96 1.17 -0.06 -16.77
CA VAL A 96 0.99 0.85 -15.63
C VAL A 96 2.02 0.60 -14.53
N VAL A 97 2.29 -0.66 -14.17
CA VAL A 97 3.32 -1.00 -13.18
C VAL A 97 4.72 -0.60 -13.66
N LYS A 98 5.05 -0.78 -14.95
CA LYS A 98 6.33 -0.35 -15.53
C LYS A 98 6.48 1.17 -15.48
N VAL A 99 5.47 1.91 -15.97
CA VAL A 99 5.45 3.37 -15.92
C VAL A 99 5.63 3.87 -14.48
N LYS A 100 4.93 3.28 -13.51
CA LYS A 100 5.10 3.62 -12.09
C LYS A 100 6.52 3.40 -11.57
N LYS A 101 7.22 2.36 -12.04
CA LYS A 101 8.62 2.09 -11.68
C LYS A 101 9.60 3.05 -12.36
N GLU A 102 9.28 3.51 -13.57
CA GLU A 102 10.11 4.46 -14.32
C GLU A 102 10.03 5.89 -13.75
N ILE A 103 8.87 6.26 -13.17
CA ILE A 103 8.71 7.54 -12.47
C ILE A 103 9.70 7.60 -11.29
N SER A 104 10.73 8.40 -11.46
CA SER A 104 11.86 8.54 -10.55
C SER A 104 12.33 9.99 -10.49
N GLU A 105 13.06 10.33 -9.43
CA GLU A 105 13.74 11.62 -9.31
C GLU A 105 14.67 11.88 -10.52
N GLU A 106 15.36 10.85 -11.01
CA GLU A 106 16.24 10.93 -12.16
C GLU A 106 15.49 11.29 -13.44
N LEU A 107 14.34 10.65 -13.69
CA LEU A 107 13.50 10.98 -14.84
C LEU A 107 13.02 12.44 -14.78
N VAL A 108 12.57 12.91 -13.62
CA VAL A 108 12.12 14.30 -13.44
C VAL A 108 13.25 15.30 -13.67
N LYS A 109 14.45 15.04 -13.11
CA LYS A 109 15.63 15.87 -13.34
C LYS A 109 16.02 15.91 -14.81
N ASN A 110 16.01 14.77 -15.49
CA ASN A 110 16.35 14.68 -16.91
C ASN A 110 15.38 15.49 -17.77
N LEU A 111 14.07 15.35 -17.53
CA LEU A 111 13.04 16.11 -18.25
C LEU A 111 13.17 17.64 -18.03
N LEU A 112 13.43 18.06 -16.79
CA LEU A 112 13.65 19.49 -16.49
C LEU A 112 14.92 20.01 -17.16
N THR A 113 15.98 19.22 -17.15
CA THR A 113 17.26 19.56 -17.79
C THR A 113 17.09 19.70 -19.30
N GLU A 114 16.46 18.73 -19.96
CA GLU A 114 16.14 18.78 -21.39
C GLU A 114 15.24 19.97 -21.76
N HIS A 115 14.32 20.34 -20.87
CA HIS A 115 13.44 21.49 -21.10
C HIS A 115 14.21 22.81 -21.03
N PHE A 116 15.00 23.03 -19.97
CA PHE A 116 15.66 24.32 -19.73
C PHE A 116 16.91 24.54 -20.58
N ILE A 117 17.62 23.48 -21.00
CA ILE A 117 18.79 23.60 -21.90
C ILE A 117 18.40 24.21 -23.26
N LYS A 118 17.12 24.14 -23.66
CA LYS A 118 16.63 24.80 -24.88
C LYS A 118 16.75 26.33 -24.82
N THR A 119 16.82 26.89 -23.62
CA THR A 119 16.78 28.35 -23.40
C THR A 119 18.00 28.86 -22.62
N TYR A 120 18.62 28.02 -21.79
CA TYR A 120 19.70 28.38 -20.88
C TYR A 120 20.89 27.44 -21.05
N ASP A 121 22.09 27.92 -20.71
CA ASP A 121 23.29 27.09 -20.71
C ASP A 121 23.19 25.94 -19.69
N LYS A 122 23.73 24.78 -20.08
CA LYS A 122 23.71 23.55 -19.29
C LYS A 122 24.22 23.75 -17.85
N ASP A 123 25.34 24.47 -17.71
CA ASP A 123 25.96 24.70 -16.40
C ASP A 123 25.09 25.55 -15.47
N VAL A 124 24.34 26.51 -16.04
CA VAL A 124 23.38 27.35 -15.30
C VAL A 124 22.20 26.50 -14.83
N VAL A 125 21.68 25.64 -15.70
CA VAL A 125 20.57 24.73 -15.40
C VAL A 125 20.96 23.72 -14.31
N GLU A 126 22.12 23.09 -14.41
CA GLU A 126 22.61 22.14 -13.41
C GLU A 126 22.82 22.82 -12.05
N SER A 127 23.37 24.03 -12.04
CA SER A 127 23.54 24.81 -10.81
C SER A 127 22.21 25.16 -10.16
N ALA A 128 21.22 25.57 -10.95
CA ALA A 128 19.88 25.88 -10.46
C ALA A 128 19.17 24.63 -9.90
N LEU A 129 19.24 23.50 -10.60
CA LEU A 129 18.57 22.26 -10.21
C LEU A 129 19.16 21.62 -8.94
N LYS A 130 20.45 21.88 -8.62
CA LYS A 130 21.07 21.42 -7.35
C LYS A 130 20.38 21.96 -6.10
N GLY A 131 19.69 23.10 -6.20
CA GLY A 131 18.92 23.68 -5.09
C GLY A 131 17.57 22.99 -4.82
N PHE A 132 17.15 22.04 -5.66
CA PHE A 132 15.85 21.39 -5.58
C PHE A 132 15.97 19.91 -5.19
N SER A 133 15.04 19.45 -4.37
CA SER A 133 14.81 18.03 -4.09
C SER A 133 13.52 17.59 -4.78
N PHE A 134 13.55 16.43 -5.44
CA PHE A 134 12.39 15.87 -6.14
C PHE A 134 11.96 14.58 -5.46
N ILE A 135 10.71 14.55 -4.99
CA ILE A 135 10.14 13.40 -4.29
C ILE A 135 9.02 12.83 -5.15
N CYS A 136 9.18 11.60 -5.62
CA CYS A 136 8.13 10.85 -6.32
C CYS A 136 7.49 9.88 -5.34
N SER A 137 6.19 10.04 -5.08
CA SER A 137 5.43 9.14 -4.21
C SER A 137 4.13 8.73 -4.87
N GLU A 138 3.82 7.43 -4.80
CA GLU A 138 2.55 6.92 -5.29
C GLU A 138 1.45 7.29 -4.29
N ARG A 139 0.36 7.88 -4.80
CA ARG A 139 -0.82 8.15 -3.97
C ARG A 139 -1.46 6.81 -3.60
N LYS A 140 -1.70 6.59 -2.31
CA LYS A 140 -2.56 5.49 -1.89
C LYS A 140 -3.99 5.80 -2.33
N ASN A 141 -4.65 4.88 -3.04
CA ASN A 141 -6.05 5.03 -3.42
C ASN A 141 -6.91 5.30 -2.17
N MET A 142 -7.43 6.52 -2.06
CA MET A 142 -8.53 6.84 -1.17
C MET A 142 -9.82 6.41 -1.88
N ASN A 143 -10.34 5.22 -1.57
CA ASN A 143 -11.73 4.91 -1.91
C ASN A 143 -12.63 5.81 -1.07
N THR A 144 -13.05 6.92 -1.65
CA THR A 144 -14.15 7.76 -1.16
C THR A 144 -15.38 7.42 -1.97
N GLY A 145 -16.33 6.79 -1.31
CA GLY A 145 -17.66 6.49 -1.83
C GLY A 145 -18.60 6.29 -0.65
N ALA A 146 -18.88 7.37 0.07
CA ALA A 146 -19.96 7.39 1.05
C ALA A 146 -21.30 7.38 0.31
N SER A 147 -22.12 6.36 0.56
CA SER A 147 -23.56 6.51 0.69
C SER A 147 -24.07 5.46 1.65
N ALA A 148 -24.71 5.96 2.70
CA ALA A 148 -25.25 5.22 3.83
C ALA A 148 -26.45 4.36 3.43
N VAL A 149 -26.52 3.12 3.93
CA VAL A 149 -27.73 2.55 4.54
C VAL A 149 -27.33 1.61 5.67
N VAL A 150 -28.04 1.77 6.79
CA VAL A 150 -27.95 1.15 8.10
C VAL A 150 -28.35 -0.34 8.06
N GLN A 151 -27.66 -1.21 8.81
CA GLN A 151 -28.18 -2.09 9.89
C GLN A 151 -27.16 -3.16 10.33
N ASN A 152 -26.89 -3.20 11.65
CA ASN A 152 -26.16 -4.24 12.38
C ASN A 152 -27.01 -5.53 12.54
N PRO A 153 -26.39 -6.66 12.94
CA PRO A 153 -26.53 -7.10 14.34
C PRO A 153 -25.18 -7.51 14.99
N SER A 154 -24.78 -6.86 16.10
CA SER A 154 -24.73 -7.38 17.51
C SER A 154 -23.60 -8.40 17.78
N VAL A 155 -22.77 -8.32 18.84
CA VAL A 155 -22.98 -7.91 20.25
C VAL A 155 -21.61 -7.54 20.91
N PRO A 156 -21.53 -7.07 22.19
CA PRO A 156 -20.71 -5.93 22.56
C PRO A 156 -19.53 -6.29 23.47
N PHE A 157 -18.51 -5.42 23.51
CA PHE A 157 -17.72 -5.27 24.72
C PHE A 157 -17.56 -3.80 25.05
N THR A 158 -18.21 -3.40 26.12
CA THR A 158 -18.09 -2.09 26.74
C THR A 158 -16.70 -1.93 27.36
N SER A 159 -15.97 -0.90 26.95
CA SER A 159 -15.15 -0.15 27.89
C SER A 159 -15.01 1.30 27.44
N SER A 160 -15.17 2.18 28.41
CA SER A 160 -15.32 3.61 28.32
C SER A 160 -14.14 4.32 27.65
N GLY A 161 -14.45 5.32 26.83
CA GLY A 161 -13.58 6.48 26.58
C GLY A 161 -12.27 6.25 25.80
N LYS A 162 -12.33 5.70 24.58
CA LYS A 162 -11.21 5.86 23.63
C LYS A 162 -11.54 6.95 22.63
N ASN A 163 -10.84 8.08 22.71
CA ASN A 163 -10.84 9.12 21.68
C ASN A 163 -10.52 8.46 20.32
N LYS A 164 -11.52 8.40 19.45
CA LYS A 164 -11.44 7.80 18.10
C LYS A 164 -10.79 8.74 17.07
N ALA A 165 -9.98 9.67 17.54
CA ALA A 165 -9.41 10.70 16.70
C ALA A 165 -8.64 10.08 15.52
N GLN A 166 -8.96 10.55 14.33
CA GLN A 166 -8.33 10.21 13.07
C GLN A 166 -7.33 11.30 12.70
N PHE A 167 -6.18 10.87 12.20
CA PHE A 167 -5.08 11.75 11.80
C PHE A 167 -4.79 11.58 10.32
N THR A 168 -4.24 12.63 9.75
CA THR A 168 -3.71 12.68 8.38
C THR A 168 -2.31 13.26 8.43
N VAL A 169 -1.36 12.65 7.73
CA VAL A 169 0.05 13.09 7.63
C VAL A 169 0.38 13.33 6.16
N ASN A 170 0.75 14.56 5.79
CA ASN A 170 1.01 15.01 4.43
C ASN A 170 -0.13 14.63 3.47
N GLY A 171 -1.38 14.83 3.91
CA GLY A 171 -2.58 14.43 3.15
C GLY A 171 -2.92 12.93 3.16
N VAL A 172 -2.13 12.08 3.83
CA VAL A 172 -2.37 10.63 3.93
C VAL A 172 -3.06 10.28 5.25
N PRO A 173 -4.29 9.70 5.24
CA PRO A 173 -4.93 9.21 6.46
C PRO A 173 -4.11 8.10 7.10
N THR A 174 -3.73 8.30 8.36
CA THR A 174 -2.93 7.34 9.12
C THR A 174 -3.75 6.58 10.16
N GLY A 175 -4.99 7.00 10.40
CA GLY A 175 -5.86 6.35 11.38
C GLY A 175 -5.67 6.94 12.77
N GLY A 176 -5.59 6.10 13.80
CA GLY A 176 -5.39 6.53 15.18
C GLY A 176 -3.95 6.97 15.51
N LYS A 177 -3.72 7.31 16.78
CA LYS A 177 -2.44 7.87 17.26
C LYS A 177 -1.21 6.99 16.98
N CYS A 178 -1.26 5.71 17.37
CA CYS A 178 -0.10 4.82 17.24
C CYS A 178 0.28 4.54 15.77
N PRO A 179 -0.67 4.25 14.87
CA PRO A 179 -0.40 4.21 13.43
C PRO A 179 0.20 5.50 12.88
N THR A 180 -0.27 6.66 13.34
CA THR A 180 0.22 7.99 12.92
C THR A 180 1.67 8.21 13.31
N VAL A 181 2.01 7.97 14.57
CA VAL A 181 3.40 8.08 15.07
C VAL A 181 4.32 7.16 14.28
N ARG A 182 3.92 5.90 14.09
CA ARG A 182 4.70 4.93 13.33
C ARG A 182 4.92 5.41 11.89
N TYR A 183 3.87 5.88 11.23
CA TYR A 183 3.94 6.37 9.85
C TYR A 183 4.90 7.55 9.71
N VAL A 184 4.89 8.50 10.64
CA VAL A 184 5.81 9.63 10.67
C VAL A 184 7.26 9.15 10.78
N ILE A 185 7.54 8.23 11.72
CA ILE A 185 8.90 7.72 11.94
C ILE A 185 9.38 6.90 10.72
N GLU A 186 8.54 6.03 10.17
CA GLU A 186 8.85 5.25 8.95
C GLU A 186 9.12 6.18 7.76
N SER A 187 8.32 7.23 7.61
CA SER A 187 8.51 8.23 6.56
C SER A 187 9.82 9.00 6.74
N TYR A 188 10.15 9.37 7.98
CA TYR A 188 11.38 10.08 8.29
C TYR A 188 12.63 9.22 8.01
N VAL A 189 12.61 7.95 8.41
CA VAL A 189 13.68 7.00 8.09
C VAL A 189 13.81 6.82 6.58
N LYS A 190 12.69 6.67 5.87
CA LYS A 190 12.69 6.51 4.41
C LYS A 190 13.27 7.75 3.69
N ASN A 191 13.01 8.94 4.21
CA ASN A 191 13.47 10.20 3.63
C ASN A 191 14.92 10.56 4.02
N ASN A 192 15.51 9.85 4.98
CA ASN A 192 16.89 10.05 5.43
C ASN A 192 17.65 8.72 5.33
N PRO A 193 17.94 8.23 4.10
CA PRO A 193 18.68 6.98 3.93
C PRO A 193 20.07 7.10 4.59
N GLY A 194 20.45 6.12 5.40
CA GLY A 194 21.69 6.18 6.17
C GLY A 194 21.54 6.76 7.58
N ILE A 195 20.34 7.17 8.00
CA ILE A 195 20.11 7.68 9.35
C ILE A 195 20.45 6.63 10.42
N THR A 196 21.26 7.03 11.40
CA THR A 196 21.57 6.18 12.56
C THR A 196 20.45 6.25 13.59
N PHE A 197 20.45 5.31 14.54
CA PHE A 197 19.50 5.35 15.66
C PHE A 197 19.64 6.62 16.49
N GLU A 198 20.85 7.10 16.73
CA GLU A 198 21.12 8.31 17.50
C GLU A 198 20.51 9.53 16.80
N GLN A 199 20.69 9.66 15.49
CA GLN A 199 20.10 10.74 14.69
C GLN A 199 18.58 10.65 14.66
N LEU A 200 18.02 9.43 14.60
CA LEU A 200 16.58 9.22 14.68
C LEU A 200 16.03 9.60 16.06
N GLN A 201 16.75 9.29 17.13
CA GLN A 201 16.39 9.63 18.50
C GLN A 201 16.53 11.13 18.76
N GLU A 202 17.50 11.80 18.14
CA GLU A 202 17.64 13.27 18.18
C GLU A 202 16.48 13.96 17.44
N ALA A 203 16.06 13.42 16.30
CA ALA A 203 14.89 13.92 15.57
C ALA A 203 13.58 13.71 16.35
N PHE A 204 13.43 12.57 17.03
CA PHE A 204 12.26 12.23 17.83
C PHE A 204 12.62 12.00 19.31
N PRO A 205 12.94 13.07 20.06
CA PRO A 205 13.40 12.97 21.43
C PRO A 205 12.27 12.48 22.36
N ASP A 206 12.66 11.85 23.47
CA ASP A 206 11.73 11.28 24.46
C ASP A 206 10.77 12.33 25.07
N GLU A 207 11.20 13.58 25.11
CA GLU A 207 10.43 14.76 25.51
C GLU A 207 9.16 14.93 24.66
N ALA A 208 9.19 14.52 23.39
CA ALA A 208 8.04 14.57 22.49
C ALA A 208 6.91 13.63 22.93
N ALA A 209 7.21 12.59 23.72
CA ALA A 209 6.23 11.66 24.30
C ALA A 209 5.78 12.03 25.73
N ARG A 210 6.18 13.20 26.26
CA ARG A 210 5.73 13.70 27.57
C ARG A 210 4.50 14.60 27.44
N PRO A 211 3.60 14.65 28.45
CA PRO A 211 3.52 13.78 29.62
C PRO A 211 3.08 12.36 29.25
N GLY A 212 3.59 11.33 29.90
CA GLY A 212 3.22 9.94 29.61
C GLY A 212 4.40 8.98 29.75
N PHE A 213 4.41 7.91 28.93
CA PHE A 213 5.50 6.93 28.96
C PHE A 213 6.88 7.54 28.65
N GLY A 214 6.91 8.67 27.91
CA GLY A 214 8.12 9.47 27.74
C GLY A 214 9.21 8.75 26.95
N LYS A 215 8.81 7.86 26.03
CA LYS A 215 9.72 7.18 25.09
C LYS A 215 9.07 7.12 23.71
N VAL A 216 9.77 7.56 22.67
CA VAL A 216 9.25 7.53 21.28
C VAL A 216 9.75 6.29 20.55
N VAL A 217 11.08 6.12 20.47
CA VAL A 217 11.76 5.00 19.81
C VAL A 217 12.78 4.36 20.74
N ARG A 218 13.06 3.06 20.53
CA ARG A 218 14.13 2.31 21.20
C ARG A 218 14.74 1.29 20.24
N ARG A 219 15.99 0.88 20.48
CA ARG A 219 16.56 -0.29 19.80
C ARG A 219 15.73 -1.50 20.22
N LEU A 220 15.35 -2.37 19.27
CA LEU A 220 14.50 -3.52 19.59
C LEU A 220 15.17 -4.47 20.59
N GLU A 221 16.49 -4.62 20.51
CA GLU A 221 17.31 -5.42 21.44
C GLU A 221 17.22 -4.95 22.90
N ASP A 222 16.97 -3.65 23.12
CA ASP A 222 16.79 -3.05 24.45
C ASP A 222 15.34 -3.20 24.98
N VAL A 223 14.41 -3.63 24.13
CA VAL A 223 13.00 -3.80 24.51
C VAL A 223 12.79 -5.21 25.04
N LYS A 224 12.69 -5.33 26.36
CA LYS A 224 12.43 -6.60 27.03
C LYS A 224 11.06 -6.60 27.69
N ASP A 225 10.20 -7.54 27.31
CA ASP A 225 8.81 -7.62 27.79
C ASP A 225 8.71 -7.76 29.33
N ASN A 226 9.72 -8.39 29.95
CA ASN A 226 9.80 -8.58 31.40
C ASN A 226 10.31 -7.34 32.16
N GLU A 227 10.78 -6.31 31.47
CA GLU A 227 11.21 -5.05 32.06
C GLU A 227 10.10 -3.98 31.97
N TRP A 228 10.13 -3.01 32.89
CA TRP A 228 9.10 -1.98 32.96
C TRP A 228 9.02 -1.18 31.64
N GLY A 229 7.89 -1.31 30.97
CA GLY A 229 7.59 -0.61 29.73
C GLY A 229 7.97 -1.33 28.43
N GLY A 230 8.54 -2.55 28.47
CA GLY A 230 8.84 -3.32 27.26
C GLY A 230 7.60 -3.59 26.40
N HIS A 231 6.50 -4.01 27.02
CA HIS A 231 5.20 -4.22 26.37
C HIS A 231 4.58 -2.96 25.73
N ARG A 232 5.17 -1.78 25.95
CA ARG A 232 4.71 -0.47 25.42
C ARG A 232 5.39 -0.11 24.10
N PHE A 233 6.12 -1.02 23.50
CA PHE A 233 6.70 -0.90 22.17
C PHE A 233 6.10 -1.91 21.20
N ASN A 234 6.04 -1.55 19.93
CA ASN A 234 5.57 -2.42 18.86
C ASN A 234 6.65 -3.44 18.52
N LYS A 235 6.27 -4.72 18.44
CA LYS A 235 7.16 -5.85 18.14
C LYS A 235 7.50 -5.98 16.64
N HIS A 236 6.89 -5.19 15.78
CA HIS A 236 7.28 -5.05 14.37
C HIS A 236 8.28 -3.89 14.25
N PRO A 237 9.59 -4.13 14.20
CA PRO A 237 10.57 -3.04 14.15
C PRO A 237 10.55 -2.31 12.81
N ILE A 238 11.05 -1.08 12.83
CA ILE A 238 11.55 -0.37 11.65
C ILE A 238 13.01 -0.78 11.49
N ILE A 239 13.41 -1.18 10.28
CA ILE A 239 14.78 -1.61 9.99
C ILE A 239 15.53 -0.44 9.35
N LEU A 240 16.63 -0.01 9.96
CA LEU A 240 17.53 1.02 9.43
C LEU A 240 18.44 0.43 8.34
N SER A 241 19.13 1.28 7.58
CA SER A 241 19.98 0.84 6.46
C SER A 241 21.18 -0.02 6.88
N ASP A 242 21.64 0.12 8.12
CA ASP A 242 22.70 -0.69 8.72
C ASP A 242 22.19 -2.04 9.28
N GLY A 243 20.89 -2.32 9.13
CA GLY A 243 20.22 -3.52 9.64
C GLY A 243 19.74 -3.40 11.08
N GLN A 244 20.00 -2.28 11.76
CA GLN A 244 19.57 -2.08 13.13
C GLN A 244 18.04 -2.00 13.22
N GLN A 245 17.47 -2.69 14.21
CA GLN A 245 16.02 -2.76 14.42
C GLN A 245 15.56 -1.76 15.49
N VAL A 246 14.56 -0.95 15.16
CA VAL A 246 14.03 0.11 16.01
C VAL A 246 12.56 -0.14 16.32
N ALA A 247 12.21 -0.20 17.60
CA ALA A 247 10.84 -0.34 18.08
C ALA A 247 10.22 1.04 18.35
N VAL A 248 8.93 1.19 18.01
CA VAL A 248 8.16 2.43 18.20
C VAL A 248 7.17 2.26 19.35
N SER A 249 7.02 3.28 20.20
CA SER A 249 6.07 3.22 21.31
C SER A 249 4.61 3.12 20.85
N THR A 250 3.82 2.32 21.56
CA THR A 250 2.38 2.12 21.34
C THR A 250 1.52 2.95 22.28
N GLN A 251 2.09 3.69 23.23
CA GLN A 251 1.36 4.38 24.29
C GLN A 251 1.25 5.88 24.04
N TRP A 252 0.12 6.30 23.48
CA TRP A 252 -0.15 7.70 23.11
C TRP A 252 -1.48 8.20 23.69
N GLU A 253 -1.38 9.19 24.55
CA GLU A 253 -2.49 9.93 25.16
C GLU A 253 -2.79 11.21 24.38
N PRO A 254 -3.96 11.85 24.56
CA PRO A 254 -4.30 13.07 23.82
C PRO A 254 -3.31 14.22 24.06
N GLN A 255 -2.65 14.27 25.22
CA GLN A 255 -1.72 15.34 25.55
C GLN A 255 -0.33 15.12 24.93
N ASN A 256 0.23 13.90 24.99
CA ASN A 256 1.56 13.65 24.42
C ASN A 256 1.56 13.54 22.89
N ILE A 257 0.47 13.09 22.26
CA ILE A 257 0.41 13.05 20.80
C ILE A 257 0.51 14.45 20.20
N LYS A 258 -0.04 15.48 20.87
CA LYS A 258 0.10 16.88 20.44
C LYS A 258 1.55 17.37 20.48
N ASN A 259 2.34 16.91 21.45
CA ASN A 259 3.76 17.25 21.54
C ASN A 259 4.58 16.54 20.46
N PHE A 260 4.28 15.27 20.20
CA PHE A 260 4.86 14.54 19.07
C PHE A 260 4.55 15.21 17.74
N ILE A 261 3.29 15.62 17.52
CA ILE A 261 2.88 16.34 16.30
C ILE A 261 3.68 17.63 16.14
N ARG A 262 3.82 18.43 17.21
CA ARG A 262 4.62 19.65 17.16
C ARG A 262 6.07 19.36 16.75
N ALA A 263 6.70 18.33 17.32
CA ALA A 263 8.05 17.92 16.98
C ALA A 263 8.16 17.49 15.50
N ALA A 264 7.23 16.65 15.04
CA ALA A 264 7.17 16.19 13.65
C ALA A 264 6.94 17.34 12.67
N THR A 265 6.14 18.35 13.01
CA THR A 265 5.94 19.53 12.15
C THR A 265 7.21 20.37 12.00
N VAL A 266 8.05 20.46 13.04
CA VAL A 266 9.38 21.09 12.92
C VAL A 266 10.29 20.33 11.95
N LEU A 267 10.10 19.01 11.83
CA LEU A 267 10.79 18.14 10.86
C LEU A 267 10.15 18.16 9.46
N GLY A 268 9.14 19.00 9.22
CA GLY A 268 8.51 19.17 7.90
C GLY A 268 7.28 18.29 7.63
N PHE A 269 6.71 17.65 8.64
CA PHE A 269 5.45 16.92 8.50
C PHE A 269 4.22 17.82 8.70
N ASP A 270 3.33 17.84 7.71
CA ASP A 270 1.99 18.40 7.84
C ASP A 270 1.07 17.36 8.49
N ILE A 271 0.61 17.59 9.73
CA ILE A 271 -0.23 16.63 10.46
C ILE A 271 -1.51 17.30 10.91
N SER A 272 -2.65 16.81 10.42
CA SER A 272 -3.97 17.25 10.84
C SER A 272 -4.68 16.16 11.65
N SER A 273 -5.51 16.58 12.60
CA SER A 273 -6.31 15.67 13.44
C SER A 273 -7.68 16.27 13.75
N ASP A 274 -8.68 15.43 13.98
CA ASP A 274 -10.00 15.78 14.51
C ASP A 274 -10.06 15.84 16.06
N LEU A 275 -8.89 15.93 16.72
CA LEU A 275 -8.72 16.00 18.18
C LEU A 275 -9.26 17.28 18.84
#